data_AF-A0A2G6E9L1-F1
#
_entry.id   AF-A0A2G6E9L1-F1
#
_cell.length_a   1.000
_cell.length_b   1.000
_cell.length_c   1.000
_cell.angle_alpha   90.00
_cell.angle_beta   90.00
_cell.angle_gamma   90.00
#
_symmetry.space_group_name_H-M   'P 1'
#
loop_
_entity.id
_entity.type
_entity.pdbx_description
1 polymer ?
#
loop_
_entity_poly.entity_id
_entity_poly.type
_entity_poly.pdbx_seq_one_letter_code
_entity_poly.pdbx_strand_id
1 'polypeptide(L)'
;MRFSLLKFKMILYNRLSQNKPNRLLMNYSSVLILCGALVLSACSSNHHNPNGGRHIARKPMYKPSTIENACAIMGAHPTWRNAFIGAHKKYGAPPHVVMAILYQESRFVHNARPSRGNAYGYAQALDATWDWYKSKSGHKRAARDHLPDAVDFVGWYLQQNKDRTGVSKWDARNQYLAYHEGTGGYLNDSHNEKAWLLKVADKVNRHAIVYRQQLADCYKY
;
A
#
# COMPACT_ATOMS: atom_id res chain seq x y z
N MET A 1 15.56 -19.57 7.67
CA MET A 1 15.35 -18.89 6.37
C MET A 1 15.98 -17.50 6.43
N ARG A 2 17.12 -17.28 5.75
CA ARG A 2 17.87 -16.02 5.77
C ARG A 2 17.11 -14.94 4.99
N PHE A 3 16.47 -14.00 5.70
CA PHE A 3 16.02 -12.73 5.13
C PHE A 3 17.28 -11.94 4.74
N SER A 4 17.61 -11.94 3.44
CA SER A 4 18.85 -11.35 2.94
C SER A 4 18.89 -9.85 3.25
N LEU A 5 19.97 -9.46 3.92
CA LEU A 5 20.32 -8.14 4.46
C LEU A 5 20.48 -6.99 3.43
N LEU A 6 19.95 -7.15 2.21
CA LEU A 6 20.06 -6.15 1.13
C LEU A 6 18.80 -5.30 0.88
N LYS A 7 17.72 -5.46 1.67
CA LYS A 7 16.52 -4.60 1.57
C LYS A 7 16.72 -3.15 2.08
N PHE A 8 17.95 -2.71 2.36
CA PHE A 8 18.22 -1.64 3.33
C PHE A 8 18.64 -0.27 2.78
N LYS A 9 18.35 0.06 1.52
CA LYS A 9 18.75 1.38 0.99
C LYS A 9 17.70 1.99 0.07
N MET A 10 16.54 2.32 0.62
CA MET A 10 15.63 3.37 0.10
C MET A 10 14.44 3.43 1.03
N ILE A 11 14.26 4.52 1.77
CA ILE A 11 13.14 5.42 1.44
C ILE A 11 13.35 6.87 1.95
N LEU A 12 14.47 7.18 2.60
CA LEU A 12 14.63 8.50 3.22
C LEU A 12 15.17 9.62 2.32
N TYR A 13 15.62 9.33 1.09
CA TYR A 13 16.39 10.32 0.32
C TYR A 13 15.61 11.20 -0.68
N ASN A 14 14.29 11.09 -0.79
CA ASN A 14 13.52 11.85 -1.79
C ASN A 14 12.59 12.95 -1.23
N ARG A 15 12.76 13.36 0.03
CA ARG A 15 11.93 14.40 0.67
C ARG A 15 12.52 15.83 0.62
N LEU A 16 13.77 16.02 0.17
CA LEU A 16 14.40 17.36 0.19
C LEU A 16 14.30 18.16 -1.10
N SER A 17 13.86 17.59 -2.23
CA SER A 17 13.81 18.31 -3.52
C SER A 17 12.47 18.99 -3.83
N GLN A 18 11.48 18.96 -2.92
CA GLN A 18 10.13 19.44 -3.21
C GLN A 18 9.70 20.66 -2.39
N ASN A 19 10.64 21.45 -1.84
CA ASN A 19 10.24 22.66 -1.13
C ASN A 19 11.18 23.85 -1.28
N LYS A 20 10.67 24.85 -2.03
CA LYS A 20 10.80 26.33 -1.96
C LYS A 20 11.64 27.04 -3.04
N PRO A 21 11.38 28.35 -3.36
CA PRO A 21 10.27 29.26 -2.94
C PRO A 21 9.70 30.23 -4.02
N ASN A 22 8.53 30.84 -3.74
CA ASN A 22 8.26 32.31 -3.78
C ASN A 22 6.80 32.59 -3.34
N ARG A 23 6.59 32.99 -2.07
CA ARG A 23 6.34 34.36 -1.56
C ARG A 23 5.07 35.03 -2.11
N LEU A 24 4.08 35.20 -1.22
CA LEU A 24 3.37 36.47 -1.03
C LEU A 24 2.81 36.52 0.40
N LEU A 25 3.00 37.70 0.99
CA LEU A 25 2.67 38.10 2.36
C LEU A 25 1.16 38.34 2.50
N MET A 26 0.56 37.97 3.63
CA MET A 26 -0.56 38.76 4.18
C MET A 26 -0.71 38.54 5.67
N ASN A 27 -0.91 39.66 6.35
CA ASN A 27 -0.83 39.90 7.78
C ASN A 27 -2.26 40.16 8.34
N TYR A 28 -2.47 39.81 9.61
CA TYR A 28 -3.45 40.31 10.60
C TYR A 28 -4.93 40.54 10.22
N SER A 29 -5.85 39.87 10.93
CA SER A 29 -6.71 40.51 11.96
C SER A 29 -7.82 39.59 12.49
N SER A 30 -7.79 39.36 13.80
CA SER A 30 -8.89 39.47 14.77
C SER A 30 -10.30 39.01 14.39
N VAL A 31 -10.80 37.93 15.02
CA VAL A 31 -12.12 37.94 15.68
C VAL A 31 -12.06 37.02 16.92
N LEU A 32 -12.02 37.66 18.08
CA LEU A 32 -12.35 37.09 19.39
C LEU A 32 -13.82 37.41 19.66
N ILE A 33 -14.64 36.42 20.00
CA ILE A 33 -15.85 36.65 20.81
C ILE A 33 -15.90 35.60 21.92
N LEU A 34 -15.82 36.13 23.14
CA LEU A 34 -16.03 35.49 24.42
C LEU A 34 -17.52 35.35 24.73
N CYS A 35 -17.91 34.19 25.26
CA CYS A 35 -18.91 34.00 26.33
C CYS A 35 -18.46 32.70 27.02
N GLY A 36 -18.27 32.56 28.34
CA GLY A 36 -18.71 33.32 29.49
C GLY A 36 -19.22 32.33 30.54
N ALA A 37 -18.41 32.11 31.60
CA ALA A 37 -18.71 31.62 32.96
C ALA A 37 -19.47 30.28 33.18
N LEU A 38 -18.84 29.25 33.78
CA LEU A 38 -18.63 28.95 35.22
C LEU A 38 -19.88 28.39 35.95
N VAL A 39 -19.91 27.06 36.21
CA VAL A 39 -20.54 26.45 37.42
C VAL A 39 -19.87 25.10 37.77
N LEU A 40 -19.19 25.11 38.92
CA LEU A 40 -19.09 24.13 40.03
C LEU A 40 -18.86 22.62 39.83
N SER A 41 -17.80 22.18 40.53
CA SER A 41 -17.68 21.08 41.51
C SER A 41 -17.87 19.62 41.08
N ALA A 42 -16.91 18.82 41.55
CA ALA A 42 -16.73 17.40 41.34
C ALA A 42 -17.76 16.53 42.09
N CYS A 43 -18.02 15.33 41.56
CA CYS A 43 -18.17 14.12 42.37
C CYS A 43 -17.74 12.88 41.58
N SER A 44 -16.94 12.07 42.26
CA SER A 44 -16.44 10.76 41.85
C SER A 44 -17.59 9.74 41.77
N SER A 45 -17.54 8.83 40.80
CA SER A 45 -18.38 7.62 40.80
C SER A 45 -17.59 6.47 40.19
N ASN A 46 -17.13 5.57 41.06
CA ASN A 46 -16.65 4.25 40.72
C ASN A 46 -17.80 3.46 40.05
N HIS A 47 -17.69 3.22 38.74
CA HIS A 47 -18.47 2.18 38.08
C HIS A 47 -17.63 0.90 37.95
N HIS A 48 -17.86 -0.03 38.87
CA HIS A 48 -17.58 -1.44 38.63
C HIS A 48 -18.46 -1.91 37.45
N ASN A 49 -17.84 -2.37 36.37
CA ASN A 49 -18.52 -3.07 35.28
C ASN A 49 -18.09 -4.55 35.31
N PRO A 50 -18.93 -5.47 35.82
CA PRO A 50 -18.67 -6.89 35.80
C PRO A 50 -19.30 -7.48 34.54
N ASN A 51 -18.69 -7.25 33.37
CA ASN A 51 -19.06 -8.01 32.18
C ASN A 51 -17.84 -8.20 31.28
N GLY A 52 -17.40 -9.47 31.24
CA GLY A 52 -16.29 -9.95 30.44
C GLY A 52 -16.35 -9.42 29.01
N GLY A 53 -15.28 -8.71 28.65
CA GLY A 53 -15.06 -8.27 27.29
C GLY A 53 -15.15 -9.47 26.34
N ARG A 54 -16.14 -9.44 25.45
CA ARG A 54 -16.20 -10.29 24.27
C ARG A 54 -14.89 -10.09 23.51
N HIS A 55 -13.95 -11.02 23.66
CA HIS A 55 -12.81 -11.14 22.77
C HIS A 55 -13.38 -11.25 21.36
N ILE A 56 -13.25 -10.17 20.58
CA ILE A 56 -13.55 -10.21 19.15
C ILE A 56 -12.52 -11.18 18.59
N ALA A 57 -12.91 -12.43 18.43
CA ALA A 57 -12.10 -13.46 17.80
C ALA A 57 -11.69 -12.90 16.45
N ARG A 58 -10.39 -12.61 16.28
CA ARG A 58 -9.85 -12.17 14.98
C ARG A 58 -10.24 -13.26 13.99
N LYS A 59 -11.00 -12.87 12.95
CA LYS A 59 -11.39 -13.75 11.84
C LYS A 59 -10.14 -14.54 11.41
N PRO A 60 -10.20 -15.88 11.28
CA PRO A 60 -9.00 -16.66 10.98
C PRO A 60 -8.35 -16.13 9.70
N MET A 61 -7.06 -15.82 9.81
CA MET A 61 -6.27 -15.30 8.71
C MET A 61 -6.07 -16.42 7.68
N TYR A 62 -6.89 -16.42 6.64
CA TYR A 62 -6.78 -17.39 5.58
C TYR A 62 -5.52 -17.10 4.75
N LYS A 63 -4.57 -18.04 4.73
CA LYS A 63 -3.36 -18.00 3.91
C LYS A 63 -3.55 -19.00 2.75
N PRO A 64 -3.25 -18.61 1.49
CA PRO A 64 -3.26 -19.55 0.36
C PRO A 64 -2.37 -20.77 0.65
N SER A 65 -2.79 -21.94 0.19
CA SER A 65 -2.01 -23.19 0.29
C SER A 65 -0.65 -23.06 -0.39
N THR A 66 -0.59 -22.27 -1.45
CA THR A 66 0.65 -21.81 -2.07
C THR A 66 0.45 -20.40 -2.63
N ILE A 67 1.48 -19.58 -2.51
CA ILE A 67 1.53 -18.23 -3.09
C ILE A 67 2.17 -18.23 -4.48
N GLU A 68 2.69 -19.36 -4.96
CA GLU A 68 3.24 -19.49 -6.32
C GLU A 68 2.17 -19.77 -7.38
N ASN A 69 0.93 -20.06 -6.95
CA ASN A 69 -0.21 -20.35 -7.82
C ASN A 69 -1.30 -19.28 -7.66
N ALA A 70 -1.56 -18.51 -8.72
CA ALA A 70 -2.58 -17.46 -8.74
C ALA A 70 -4.00 -18.00 -8.52
N CYS A 71 -4.33 -19.18 -9.04
CA CYS A 71 -5.62 -19.81 -8.81
C CYS A 71 -5.80 -20.23 -7.34
N ALA A 72 -4.73 -20.67 -6.68
CA ALA A 72 -4.77 -20.94 -5.25
C ALA A 72 -5.01 -19.64 -4.45
N ILE A 73 -4.37 -18.52 -4.83
CA ILE A 73 -4.60 -17.21 -4.22
C ILE A 73 -6.05 -16.72 -4.46
N MET A 74 -6.59 -16.91 -5.67
CA MET A 74 -7.96 -16.52 -6.01
C MET A 74 -9.03 -17.47 -5.44
N GLY A 75 -8.67 -18.72 -5.17
CA GLY A 75 -9.52 -19.73 -4.52
C GLY A 75 -9.47 -19.69 -3.00
N ALA A 76 -8.45 -19.04 -2.45
CA ALA A 76 -8.20 -18.95 -1.01
C ALA A 76 -9.40 -18.39 -0.23
N HIS A 77 -9.88 -17.22 -0.64
CA HIS A 77 -10.98 -16.55 0.04
C HIS A 77 -11.77 -15.66 -0.92
N PRO A 78 -13.11 -15.64 -0.86
CA PRO A 78 -13.93 -14.81 -1.75
C PRO A 78 -13.57 -13.32 -1.71
N THR A 79 -13.21 -12.79 -0.55
CA THR A 79 -12.83 -11.36 -0.44
C THR A 79 -11.50 -11.05 -1.12
N TRP A 80 -10.56 -11.99 -1.17
CA TRP A 80 -9.29 -11.81 -1.88
C TRP A 80 -9.55 -11.75 -3.38
N ARG A 81 -10.32 -12.72 -3.89
CA ARG A 81 -10.78 -12.72 -5.28
C ARG A 81 -11.45 -11.39 -5.64
N ASN A 82 -12.45 -11.00 -4.86
CA ASN A 82 -13.20 -9.77 -5.12
C ASN A 82 -12.33 -8.51 -5.06
N ALA A 83 -11.29 -8.48 -4.23
CA ALA A 83 -10.35 -7.37 -4.18
C ALA A 83 -9.57 -7.22 -5.51
N PHE A 84 -9.02 -8.31 -6.04
CA PHE A 84 -8.29 -8.26 -7.32
C PHE A 84 -9.20 -7.88 -8.48
N ILE A 85 -10.42 -8.42 -8.52
CA ILE A 85 -11.44 -8.07 -9.51
C ILE A 85 -11.84 -6.58 -9.37
N GLY A 86 -12.04 -6.12 -8.14
CA GLY A 86 -12.42 -4.74 -7.84
C GLY A 86 -11.34 -3.76 -8.27
N ALA A 87 -10.08 -4.01 -7.94
CA ALA A 87 -8.95 -3.19 -8.38
C ALA A 87 -8.82 -3.17 -9.91
N HIS A 88 -9.07 -4.32 -10.58
CA HIS A 88 -9.11 -4.37 -12.03
C HIS A 88 -10.20 -3.48 -12.62
N LYS A 89 -11.44 -3.62 -12.14
CA LYS A 89 -12.58 -2.82 -12.63
C LYS A 89 -12.40 -1.33 -12.36
N LYS A 90 -11.91 -0.98 -11.17
CA LYS A 90 -11.79 0.41 -10.70
C LYS A 90 -10.62 1.15 -11.33
N TYR A 91 -9.48 0.48 -11.49
CA TYR A 91 -8.23 1.12 -11.91
C TYR A 91 -7.68 0.57 -13.21
N GLY A 92 -8.29 -0.43 -13.85
CA GLY A 92 -7.68 -1.15 -14.98
C GLY A 92 -6.34 -1.82 -14.63
N ALA A 93 -6.08 -2.07 -13.34
CA ALA A 93 -4.85 -2.70 -12.87
C ALA A 93 -4.96 -4.22 -13.10
N PRO A 94 -4.08 -4.87 -13.88
CA PRO A 94 -4.20 -6.29 -14.14
C PRO A 94 -3.91 -7.11 -12.87
N PRO A 95 -4.82 -8.01 -12.44
CA PRO A 95 -4.63 -8.92 -11.31
C PRO A 95 -3.24 -9.56 -11.23
N HIS A 96 -2.71 -10.10 -12.34
CA HIS A 96 -1.38 -10.72 -12.33
C HIS A 96 -0.23 -9.75 -11.98
N VAL A 97 -0.33 -8.47 -12.38
CA VAL A 97 0.66 -7.45 -12.03
C VAL A 97 0.55 -7.10 -10.55
N VAL A 98 -0.66 -6.86 -10.04
CA VAL A 98 -0.90 -6.56 -8.63
C VAL A 98 -0.41 -7.71 -7.74
N MET A 99 -0.71 -8.96 -8.10
CA MET A 99 -0.23 -10.15 -7.38
C MET A 99 1.29 -10.24 -7.36
N ALA A 100 1.96 -10.01 -8.50
CA ALA A 100 3.42 -10.07 -8.58
C ALA A 100 4.11 -9.02 -7.70
N ILE A 101 3.54 -7.81 -7.63
CA ILE A 101 4.03 -6.74 -6.74
C ILE A 101 3.84 -7.18 -5.27
N LEU A 102 2.64 -7.61 -4.87
CA LEU A 102 2.39 -8.07 -3.50
C LEU A 102 3.27 -9.25 -3.08
N TYR A 103 3.53 -10.19 -4.01
CA TYR A 103 4.46 -11.28 -3.80
C TYR A 103 5.87 -10.76 -3.50
N GLN A 104 6.37 -9.83 -4.31
CA GLN A 104 7.72 -9.29 -4.15
C GLN A 104 7.86 -8.46 -2.86
N GLU A 105 6.84 -7.68 -2.51
CA GLU A 105 6.86 -6.80 -1.34
C GLU A 105 6.79 -7.58 -0.03
N SER A 106 5.82 -8.48 0.10
CA SER A 106 5.53 -9.14 1.38
C SER A 106 5.43 -10.66 1.31
N ARG A 107 5.45 -11.27 0.12
CA ARG A 107 5.09 -12.69 -0.06
C ARG A 107 3.73 -13.03 0.55
N PHE A 108 2.77 -12.10 0.42
CA PHE A 108 1.45 -12.20 1.03
C PHE A 108 1.49 -12.37 2.57
N VAL A 109 2.48 -11.78 3.25
CA VAL A 109 2.55 -11.73 4.71
C VAL A 109 1.94 -10.42 5.21
N HIS A 110 0.78 -10.53 5.86
CA HIS A 110 -0.03 -9.38 6.29
C HIS A 110 0.70 -8.34 7.14
N ASN A 111 1.61 -8.77 8.02
CA ASN A 111 2.34 -7.91 8.96
C ASN A 111 3.83 -7.79 8.62
N ALA A 112 4.19 -8.00 7.35
CA ALA A 112 5.57 -7.85 6.89
C ALA A 112 6.12 -6.48 7.32
N ARG A 113 7.28 -6.49 7.97
CA ARG A 113 7.94 -5.27 8.45
C ARG A 113 9.46 -5.42 8.34
N PRO A 114 10.16 -4.45 7.73
CA PRO A 114 11.62 -4.44 7.77
C PRO A 114 12.13 -4.12 9.18
N SER A 115 13.38 -4.47 9.47
CA SER A 115 13.98 -4.25 10.80
C SER A 115 14.18 -2.77 11.16
N ARG A 116 14.23 -1.87 10.18
CA ARG A 116 14.23 -0.41 10.38
C ARG A 116 13.37 0.24 9.28
N GLY A 117 12.86 1.43 9.56
CA GLY A 117 11.92 2.15 8.67
C GLY A 117 10.45 1.88 8.98
N ASN A 118 9.56 2.57 8.25
CA ASN A 118 8.12 2.56 8.48
C ASN A 118 7.29 1.96 7.31
N ALA A 119 7.94 1.18 6.44
CA ALA A 119 7.21 0.32 5.52
C ALA A 119 6.49 -0.79 6.29
N TYR A 120 5.24 -1.10 5.92
CA TYR A 120 4.44 -2.09 6.62
C TYR A 120 3.41 -2.77 5.72
N GLY A 121 3.12 -4.03 6.07
CA GLY A 121 2.01 -4.80 5.56
C GLY A 121 2.20 -5.35 4.16
N TYR A 122 1.10 -5.79 3.54
CA TYR A 122 1.14 -6.50 2.26
C TYR A 122 1.85 -5.74 1.14
N ALA A 123 1.63 -4.43 1.06
CA ALA A 123 2.16 -3.56 0.02
C ALA A 123 3.50 -2.89 0.39
N GLN A 124 4.01 -3.12 1.61
CA GLN A 124 5.19 -2.43 2.16
C GLN A 124 5.12 -0.90 2.01
N ALA A 125 3.92 -0.35 2.12
CA ALA A 125 3.69 1.08 1.98
C ALA A 125 4.19 1.84 3.20
N LEU A 126 4.83 2.98 2.94
CA LEU A 126 5.24 3.95 3.95
C LEU A 126 4.04 4.67 4.54
N ASP A 127 4.19 5.19 5.76
CA ASP A 127 3.13 5.95 6.43
C ASP A 127 2.65 7.12 5.54
N ALA A 128 3.58 7.94 5.05
CA ALA A 128 3.25 9.11 4.22
C ALA A 128 2.55 8.72 2.91
N THR A 129 2.99 7.63 2.27
CA THR A 129 2.38 7.15 1.02
C THR A 129 1.00 6.55 1.27
N TRP A 130 0.83 5.83 2.38
CA TRP A 130 -0.46 5.27 2.77
C TRP A 130 -1.46 6.35 3.16
N ASP A 131 -1.02 7.37 3.90
CA ASP A 131 -1.87 8.52 4.25
C ASP A 131 -2.29 9.30 3.01
N TRP A 132 -1.37 9.49 2.05
CA TRP A 132 -1.70 10.09 0.76
C TRP A 132 -2.77 9.27 0.02
N TYR A 133 -2.63 7.94 -0.03
CA TYR A 133 -3.65 7.06 -0.59
C TYR A 133 -5.00 7.20 0.13
N LYS A 134 -5.06 7.12 1.47
CA LYS A 134 -6.31 7.26 2.23
C LYS A 134 -7.00 8.58 1.93
N SER A 135 -6.20 9.66 1.82
CA SER A 135 -6.69 11.00 1.50
C SER A 135 -7.27 11.09 0.08
N LYS A 136 -6.61 10.48 -0.91
CA LYS A 136 -7.00 10.60 -2.33
C LYS A 136 -8.03 9.58 -2.81
N SER A 137 -8.06 8.39 -2.21
CA SER A 137 -9.00 7.31 -2.58
C SER A 137 -10.35 7.39 -1.85
N GLY A 138 -10.43 8.15 -0.76
CA GLY A 138 -11.59 8.17 0.14
C GLY A 138 -11.63 6.99 1.13
N HIS A 139 -10.69 6.03 1.05
CA HIS A 139 -10.62 4.87 1.96
C HIS A 139 -10.00 5.22 3.32
N LYS A 140 -10.65 6.10 4.09
CA LYS A 140 -10.13 6.64 5.38
C LYS A 140 -9.78 5.58 6.43
N ARG A 141 -10.42 4.41 6.39
CA ARG A 141 -10.24 3.30 7.35
C ARG A 141 -9.33 2.18 6.81
N ALA A 142 -8.66 2.39 5.68
CA ALA A 142 -7.81 1.37 5.07
C ALA A 142 -6.63 0.97 5.97
N ALA A 143 -6.40 -0.33 6.10
CA ALA A 143 -5.34 -0.92 6.89
C ALA A 143 -4.32 -1.67 6.02
N ARG A 144 -3.02 -1.42 6.25
CA ARG A 144 -1.91 -1.99 5.46
C ARG A 144 -1.79 -3.51 5.55
N ASP A 145 -2.29 -4.09 6.63
CA ASP A 145 -2.32 -5.52 6.90
C ASP A 145 -3.65 -6.19 6.51
N HIS A 146 -4.55 -5.45 5.86
CA HIS A 146 -5.76 -5.99 5.26
C HIS A 146 -5.56 -6.14 3.75
N LEU A 147 -5.61 -7.38 3.23
CA LEU A 147 -5.27 -7.63 1.82
C LEU A 147 -6.15 -6.82 0.85
N PRO A 148 -7.49 -6.76 0.98
CA PRO A 148 -8.31 -5.97 0.08
C PRO A 148 -7.88 -4.51 -0.03
N ASP A 149 -7.48 -3.90 1.09
CA ASP A 149 -7.05 -2.51 1.13
C ASP A 149 -5.67 -2.34 0.47
N ALA A 150 -4.77 -3.30 0.66
CA ALA A 150 -3.47 -3.34 0.01
C ALA A 150 -3.59 -3.55 -1.51
N VAL A 151 -4.53 -4.38 -1.96
CA VAL A 151 -4.82 -4.61 -3.38
C VAL A 151 -5.39 -3.35 -4.03
N ASP A 152 -6.34 -2.67 -3.38
CA ASP A 152 -6.87 -1.39 -3.85
C ASP A 152 -5.77 -0.32 -3.89
N PHE A 153 -4.93 -0.24 -2.86
CA PHE A 153 -3.78 0.66 -2.82
C PHE A 153 -2.81 0.43 -3.97
N VAL A 154 -2.39 -0.81 -4.24
CA VAL A 154 -1.48 -1.11 -5.35
C VAL A 154 -2.15 -0.76 -6.67
N GLY A 155 -3.42 -1.14 -6.88
CA GLY A 155 -4.17 -0.78 -8.08
C GLY A 155 -4.26 0.73 -8.31
N TRP A 156 -4.57 1.48 -7.25
CA TRP A 156 -4.56 2.94 -7.26
C TRP A 156 -3.18 3.50 -7.61
N TYR A 157 -2.11 2.97 -7.02
CA TYR A 157 -0.74 3.43 -7.28
C TYR A 157 -0.30 3.17 -8.72
N LEU A 158 -0.68 2.01 -9.31
CA LEU A 158 -0.41 1.73 -10.72
C LEU A 158 -1.12 2.74 -11.64
N GLN A 159 -2.34 3.17 -11.28
CA GLN A 159 -3.03 4.25 -11.97
C GLN A 159 -2.26 5.57 -11.85
N GLN A 160 -1.79 5.93 -10.65
CA GLN A 160 -0.97 7.13 -10.45
C GLN A 160 0.33 7.09 -11.26
N ASN A 161 0.99 5.93 -11.34
CA ASN A 161 2.17 5.72 -12.19
C ASN A 161 1.81 5.94 -13.66
N LYS A 162 0.75 5.28 -14.16
CA LYS A 162 0.31 5.43 -15.55
C LYS A 162 0.04 6.89 -15.90
N ASP A 163 -0.65 7.63 -15.03
CA ASP A 163 -1.02 9.03 -15.28
C ASP A 163 0.19 9.98 -15.30
N ARG A 164 1.22 9.68 -14.50
CA ARG A 164 2.38 10.56 -14.34
C ARG A 164 3.56 10.21 -15.22
N THR A 165 3.73 8.94 -15.57
CA THR A 165 4.90 8.44 -16.32
C THR A 165 4.54 7.85 -17.67
N GLY A 166 3.24 7.62 -17.94
CA GLY A 166 2.79 6.98 -19.16
C GLY A 166 2.96 5.45 -19.19
N VAL A 167 3.67 4.86 -18.23
CA VAL A 167 3.94 3.41 -18.17
C VAL A 167 2.63 2.62 -18.11
N SER A 168 2.48 1.65 -19.01
CA SER A 168 1.29 0.79 -19.07
C SER A 168 1.09 0.03 -17.75
N LYS A 169 -0.15 -0.11 -17.29
CA LYS A 169 -0.48 -0.95 -16.11
C LYS A 169 -0.20 -2.44 -16.35
N TRP A 170 -0.04 -2.84 -17.61
CA TRP A 170 0.33 -4.21 -18.01
C TRP A 170 1.84 -4.45 -18.05
N ASP A 171 2.65 -3.39 -17.97
CA ASP A 171 4.11 -3.50 -17.93
C ASP A 171 4.57 -3.67 -16.48
N ALA A 172 4.55 -4.91 -16.00
CA ALA A 172 4.88 -5.22 -14.61
C ALA A 172 6.28 -4.75 -14.20
N ARG A 173 7.25 -4.84 -15.12
CA ARG A 173 8.63 -4.43 -14.87
C ARG A 173 8.71 -2.94 -14.57
N ASN A 174 8.23 -2.11 -15.48
CA ASN A 174 8.35 -0.67 -15.36
C ASN A 174 7.38 -0.10 -14.32
N GLN A 175 6.23 -0.76 -14.10
CA GLN A 175 5.35 -0.43 -12.97
C GLN A 175 6.06 -0.66 -11.64
N TYR A 176 6.82 -1.74 -11.49
CA TYR A 176 7.57 -1.99 -10.26
C TYR A 176 8.68 -0.97 -10.04
N LEU A 177 9.42 -0.60 -11.09
CA LEU A 177 10.44 0.45 -11.02
C LEU A 177 9.83 1.78 -10.58
N ALA A 178 8.71 2.19 -11.18
CA ALA A 178 8.00 3.42 -10.80
C ALA A 178 7.41 3.36 -9.39
N TYR A 179 6.90 2.21 -8.97
CA TYR A 179 6.40 1.98 -7.62
C TYR A 179 7.51 2.10 -6.57
N HIS A 180 8.71 1.60 -6.86
CA HIS A 180 9.84 1.58 -5.94
C HIS A 180 10.55 2.95 -5.84
N GLU A 181 10.80 3.60 -6.97
CA GLU A 181 11.48 4.91 -7.03
C GLU A 181 10.54 6.08 -6.71
N GLY A 182 9.23 5.87 -6.84
CA GLY A 182 8.26 6.93 -7.06
C GLY A 182 8.36 7.49 -8.49
N THR A 183 7.32 8.19 -8.94
CA THR A 183 7.22 8.64 -10.34
C THR A 183 8.33 9.62 -10.76
N GLY A 184 8.79 10.50 -9.86
CA GLY A 184 9.89 11.43 -10.14
C GLY A 184 11.24 10.73 -10.29
N GLY A 185 11.57 9.79 -9.41
CA GLY A 185 12.81 9.00 -9.53
C GLY A 185 12.82 8.14 -10.78
N TYR A 186 11.66 7.53 -11.12
CA TYR A 186 11.52 6.79 -12.36
C TYR A 186 11.76 7.65 -13.61
N LEU A 187 11.14 8.84 -13.68
CA LEU A 187 11.32 9.76 -14.82
C LEU A 187 12.74 10.31 -14.92
N ASN A 188 13.45 10.40 -13.81
CA ASN A 188 14.85 10.80 -13.76
C ASN A 188 15.81 9.60 -13.91
N ASP A 189 15.30 8.41 -14.27
CA ASP A 189 16.08 7.21 -14.51
C ASP A 189 16.96 6.74 -13.33
N SER A 190 16.63 7.13 -12.09
CA SER A 190 17.44 6.80 -10.90
C SER A 190 17.49 5.30 -10.59
N HIS A 191 16.69 4.49 -11.27
CA HIS A 191 16.72 3.04 -11.20
C HIS A 191 17.89 2.42 -11.97
N ASN A 192 18.42 3.10 -12.99
CA ASN A 192 19.51 2.59 -13.83
C ASN A 192 20.83 2.44 -13.05
N GLU A 193 21.03 3.27 -12.03
CA GLU A 193 22.17 3.18 -11.10
C GLU A 193 22.03 2.02 -10.10
N LYS A 194 20.85 1.40 -10.01
CA LYS A 194 20.52 0.36 -9.03
C LYS A 194 20.39 -0.99 -9.71
N ALA A 195 21.53 -1.58 -10.07
CA ALA A 195 21.57 -2.91 -10.72
C ALA A 195 20.78 -3.99 -9.95
N TRP A 196 20.72 -3.90 -8.62
CA TRP A 196 19.90 -4.80 -7.80
C TRP A 196 18.40 -4.61 -8.05
N LEU A 197 17.94 -3.37 -8.23
CA LEU A 197 16.52 -3.04 -8.45
C LEU A 197 16.07 -3.49 -9.83
N LEU A 198 16.91 -3.30 -10.87
CA LEU A 198 16.66 -3.83 -12.21
C LEU A 198 16.42 -5.35 -12.17
N LYS A 199 17.29 -6.09 -11.47
CA LYS A 199 17.15 -7.54 -11.28
C LYS A 199 15.87 -7.92 -10.53
N VAL A 200 15.40 -7.10 -9.59
CA VAL A 200 14.14 -7.33 -8.88
C VAL A 200 12.95 -7.04 -9.78
N ALA A 201 12.95 -5.95 -10.55
CA ALA A 201 11.90 -5.64 -11.51
C ALA A 201 11.75 -6.76 -12.56
N ASP A 202 12.86 -7.35 -13.01
CA ASP A 202 12.82 -8.50 -13.93
C ASP A 202 12.19 -9.74 -13.26
N LYS A 203 12.42 -9.96 -11.96
CA LYS A 203 11.76 -11.04 -11.19
C LYS A 203 10.26 -10.81 -11.10
N VAL A 204 9.84 -9.57 -10.80
CA VAL A 204 8.43 -9.19 -10.76
C VAL A 204 7.77 -9.45 -12.11
N ASN A 205 8.42 -9.07 -13.21
CA ASN A 205 7.91 -9.32 -14.54
C ASN A 205 7.73 -10.82 -14.83
N ARG A 206 8.71 -11.65 -14.48
CA ARG A 206 8.60 -13.12 -14.64
C ARG A 206 7.44 -13.70 -13.83
N HIS A 207 7.27 -13.30 -12.58
CA HIS A 207 6.13 -13.74 -11.77
C HIS A 207 4.80 -13.26 -12.34
N ALA A 208 4.74 -12.03 -12.84
CA ALA A 208 3.54 -11.48 -13.49
C ALA A 208 3.13 -12.30 -14.72
N ILE A 209 4.10 -12.75 -15.54
CA ILE A 209 3.85 -13.66 -16.67
C ILE A 209 3.29 -15.00 -16.22
N VAL A 210 3.91 -15.63 -15.21
CA VAL A 210 3.45 -16.91 -14.65
C VAL A 210 2.03 -16.80 -14.10
N TYR A 211 1.75 -15.77 -13.29
CA TYR A 211 0.40 -15.55 -12.77
C TYR A 211 -0.61 -15.27 -13.87
N ARG A 212 -0.23 -14.55 -14.94
CA ARG A 212 -1.12 -14.33 -16.09
C ARG A 212 -1.52 -15.64 -16.76
N GLN A 213 -0.56 -16.55 -16.95
CA GLN A 213 -0.80 -17.86 -17.54
C GLN A 213 -1.74 -18.68 -16.65
N GLN A 214 -1.45 -18.78 -15.35
CA GLN A 214 -2.28 -19.52 -14.40
C GLN A 214 -3.71 -18.97 -14.31
N LEU A 215 -3.88 -17.64 -14.30
CA LEU A 215 -5.20 -17.03 -14.24
C LEU A 215 -6.05 -17.38 -15.47
N ALA A 216 -5.48 -17.72 -16.62
CA ALA A 216 -6.24 -18.17 -17.78
C ALA A 216 -7.08 -19.43 -17.48
N ASP A 217 -6.66 -20.26 -16.51
CA ASP A 217 -7.31 -21.53 -16.16
C ASP A 217 -8.47 -21.37 -15.17
N CYS A 218 -8.51 -20.27 -14.40
CA CYS A 218 -9.47 -20.11 -13.30
C CYS A 218 -10.18 -18.76 -13.22
N TYR A 219 -9.62 -17.73 -13.86
CA TYR A 219 -10.17 -16.37 -13.87
C TYR A 219 -9.56 -15.52 -15.00
N LYS A 220 -10.25 -15.48 -16.15
CA LYS A 220 -9.93 -14.56 -17.24
C LYS A 220 -10.59 -13.20 -17.00
N TYR A 221 -9.87 -12.13 -17.32
CA TYR A 221 -10.31 -10.75 -17.21
C TYR A 221 -9.80 -9.92 -18.38
#